data_AF-A0A950ZV15-F1
#
_entry.id   AF-A0A950ZV15-F1
#
_cell.length_a   1.000
_cell.length_b   1.000
_cell.length_c   1.000
_cell.angle_alpha   90.00
_cell.angle_beta   90.00
_cell.angle_gamma   90.00
#
_symmetry.space_group_name_H-M   'P 1'
#
loop_
_entity.id
_entity.type
_entity.pdbx_description
1 polymer ?
#
loop_
_entity_poly.entity_id
_entity_poly.type
_entity_poly.pdbx_seq_one_letter_code
_entity_poly.pdbx_strand_id
1 'polypeptide(L)'
;MCDSLDRHIVWRLIEEHLLNENEFWLTYPVPSVAATEPSFDPDYRTASIWRGPTWVNVNHYLYWGLRAHGYRDIASELAKRTIQMVGRGGMREFFNPYTAEGLGARDFAWTGLVLDLIHAEAWGCGCEHEQKSAHIEPYTR
;
A
#
# COMPACT_ATOMS: atom_id res chain seq x y z
N MET A 1 -6.10 11.49 -10.92
CA MET A 1 -7.35 10.70 -11.14
C MET A 1 -8.08 10.35 -9.83
N CYS A 2 -7.44 10.41 -8.66
CA CYS A 2 -8.11 10.44 -7.33
C CYS A 2 -8.05 11.81 -6.63
N ASP A 3 -7.40 12.80 -7.25
CA ASP A 3 -7.07 14.10 -6.64
C ASP A 3 -8.31 14.97 -6.32
N SER A 4 -9.49 14.56 -6.79
CA SER A 4 -10.78 15.23 -6.59
C SER A 4 -11.67 14.56 -5.53
N LEU A 5 -11.18 13.57 -4.79
CA LEU A 5 -11.95 12.93 -3.73
C LEU A 5 -12.16 13.89 -2.56
N ASP A 6 -13.37 13.84 -1.99
CA ASP A 6 -13.72 14.61 -0.80
C ASP A 6 -12.78 14.25 0.38
N ARG A 7 -12.29 15.27 1.09
CA ARG A 7 -11.31 15.10 2.15
C ARG A 7 -11.83 14.21 3.29
N HIS A 8 -13.12 14.27 3.60
CA HIS A 8 -13.72 13.42 4.63
C HIS A 8 -13.75 11.95 4.19
N ILE A 9 -14.04 11.68 2.90
CA ILE A 9 -13.97 10.32 2.35
C ILE A 9 -12.53 9.80 2.41
N VAL A 10 -11.56 10.61 2.01
CA VAL A 10 -10.13 10.25 2.07
C VAL A 10 -9.70 9.92 3.50
N TRP A 11 -10.06 10.79 4.45
CA TRP A 11 -9.77 10.58 5.86
C TRP A 11 -10.36 9.26 6.37
N ARG A 12 -11.63 8.97 6.07
CA ARG A 12 -12.27 7.71 6.49
C ARG A 12 -11.58 6.48 5.89
N LEU A 13 -11.32 6.49 4.58
CA LEU A 13 -10.65 5.37 3.92
C LEU A 13 -9.26 5.11 4.50
N ILE A 14 -8.52 6.16 4.87
CA ILE A 14 -7.15 6.02 5.36
C ILE A 14 -7.13 5.69 6.86
N GLU A 15 -7.76 6.53 7.68
CA GLU A 15 -7.64 6.49 9.13
C GLU A 15 -8.54 5.42 9.77
N GLU A 16 -9.73 5.19 9.24
CA GLU A 16 -10.64 4.17 9.79
C GLU A 16 -10.32 2.76 9.26
N HIS A 17 -9.81 2.65 8.03
CA HIS A 17 -9.67 1.37 7.33
C HIS A 17 -8.22 1.03 6.94
N LEU A 18 -7.57 1.82 6.08
CA LEU A 18 -6.24 1.47 5.56
C LEU A 18 -5.22 1.26 6.69
N LEU A 19 -5.18 2.17 7.67
CA LEU A 19 -4.25 2.17 8.79
C LEU A 19 -4.69 1.27 9.95
N ASN A 20 -5.85 0.63 9.85
CA ASN A 20 -6.31 -0.31 10.86
C ASN A 20 -5.53 -1.63 10.75
N GLU A 21 -4.73 -1.94 11.78
CA GLU A 21 -3.88 -3.14 11.85
C GLU A 21 -4.68 -4.45 11.92
N ASN A 22 -5.97 -4.39 12.26
CA ASN A 22 -6.86 -5.54 12.20
C ASN A 22 -7.47 -5.75 10.81
N GLU A 23 -7.38 -4.77 9.91
CA GLU A 23 -7.96 -4.83 8.56
C GLU A 23 -6.86 -4.89 7.51
N PHE A 24 -6.31 -3.73 7.15
CA PHE A 24 -5.47 -3.58 5.96
C PHE A 24 -4.00 -3.27 6.30
N TRP A 25 -3.71 -2.75 7.50
CA TRP A 25 -2.35 -2.34 7.89
C TRP A 25 -1.53 -3.48 8.53
N LEU A 26 -1.51 -4.63 7.86
CA LEU A 26 -0.76 -5.81 8.30
C LEU A 26 0.76 -5.59 8.22
N THR A 27 1.54 -6.61 8.54
CA THR A 27 3.02 -6.56 8.48
C THR A 27 3.52 -6.15 7.10
N TYR A 28 2.95 -6.74 6.05
CA TYR A 28 3.15 -6.36 4.66
C TYR A 28 1.79 -5.96 4.06
N PRO A 29 1.39 -4.70 4.21
CA PRO A 29 0.15 -4.19 3.66
C PRO A 29 0.29 -4.03 2.14
N VAL A 30 -0.77 -3.96 1.35
CA VAL A 30 -2.20 -4.00 1.71
C VAL A 30 -2.80 -5.33 1.21
N PRO A 31 -3.47 -6.13 2.05
CA PRO A 31 -4.14 -7.34 1.57
C PRO A 31 -5.30 -6.96 0.65
N SER A 32 -5.64 -7.83 -0.31
CA SER A 32 -6.69 -7.53 -1.30
C SER A 32 -8.10 -7.39 -0.71
N VAL A 33 -8.32 -7.89 0.51
CA VAL A 33 -9.52 -7.71 1.34
C VAL A 33 -9.08 -7.53 2.79
N ALA A 34 -9.93 -6.95 3.64
CA ALA A 34 -9.61 -6.76 5.06
C ALA A 34 -9.35 -8.11 5.73
N ALA A 35 -8.41 -8.17 6.68
CA ALA A 35 -8.15 -9.40 7.44
C ALA A 35 -9.33 -9.86 8.31
N THR A 36 -10.26 -8.96 8.61
CA THR A 36 -11.53 -9.25 9.30
C THR A 36 -12.60 -9.85 8.41
N GLU A 37 -12.41 -9.87 7.08
CA GLU A 37 -13.37 -10.43 6.15
C GLU A 37 -13.40 -11.97 6.25
N PRO A 38 -14.56 -12.64 6.39
CA PRO A 38 -14.62 -14.09 6.57
C PRO A 38 -13.99 -14.92 5.44
N SER A 39 -13.87 -14.33 4.25
CA SER A 39 -13.23 -14.96 3.08
C SER A 39 -11.72 -14.70 2.98
N PHE A 40 -11.11 -14.04 3.98
CA PHE A 40 -9.69 -13.76 4.01
C PHE A 40 -8.84 -15.04 4.06
N ASP A 41 -7.96 -15.18 3.07
CA ASP A 41 -7.13 -16.35 2.80
C ASP A 41 -5.70 -15.89 2.40
N PRO A 42 -4.85 -15.56 3.39
CA PRO A 42 -3.50 -15.05 3.14
C PRO A 42 -2.55 -16.10 2.55
N ASP A 43 -2.89 -17.38 2.72
CA ASP A 43 -2.08 -18.53 2.29
C ASP A 43 -2.50 -19.07 0.92
N TYR A 44 -3.47 -18.42 0.25
CA TYR A 44 -3.96 -18.80 -1.07
C TYR A 44 -4.49 -20.26 -1.15
N ARG A 45 -5.08 -20.77 -0.06
CA ARG A 45 -5.57 -22.15 0.05
C ARG A 45 -6.79 -22.44 -0.82
N THR A 46 -7.60 -21.42 -1.08
CA THR A 46 -8.85 -21.49 -1.85
C THR A 46 -8.66 -21.23 -3.34
N ALA A 47 -7.41 -21.02 -3.79
CA ALA A 47 -7.07 -20.57 -5.13
C ALA A 47 -7.67 -19.20 -5.54
N SER A 48 -8.20 -18.43 -4.58
CA SER A 48 -8.72 -17.07 -4.82
C SER A 48 -7.62 -16.01 -4.65
N ILE A 49 -7.06 -15.54 -5.76
CA ILE A 49 -5.88 -14.65 -5.75
C ILE A 49 -6.17 -13.23 -5.20
N TRP A 50 -7.44 -12.83 -5.13
CA TRP A 50 -7.90 -11.52 -4.65
C TRP A 50 -8.66 -11.60 -3.33
N ARG A 51 -8.33 -12.57 -2.48
CA ARG A 51 -8.98 -12.77 -1.17
C ARG A 51 -8.01 -12.82 0.01
N GLY A 52 -6.89 -12.12 -0.04
CA GLY A 52 -5.98 -12.03 1.10
C GLY A 52 -4.56 -11.60 0.73
N PRO A 53 -3.96 -12.15 -0.35
CA PRO A 53 -2.61 -11.77 -0.72
C PRO A 53 -2.45 -10.28 -1.04
N THR A 54 -1.24 -9.77 -0.79
CA THR A 54 -0.82 -8.41 -1.11
C THR A 54 -0.17 -8.36 -2.49
N TRP A 55 -0.46 -7.28 -3.22
CA TRP A 55 -0.04 -7.08 -4.60
C TRP A 55 0.75 -5.78 -4.76
N VAL A 56 1.91 -5.87 -5.43
CA VAL A 56 2.82 -4.71 -5.59
C VAL A 56 2.20 -3.58 -6.42
N ASN A 57 1.44 -3.91 -7.47
CA ASN A 57 0.76 -2.89 -8.29
C ASN A 57 -0.31 -2.12 -7.50
N VAL A 58 -1.03 -2.78 -6.58
CA VAL A 58 -2.01 -2.10 -5.71
C VAL A 58 -1.29 -1.16 -4.75
N ASN A 59 -0.22 -1.63 -4.11
CA ASN A 59 0.59 -0.80 -3.23
C ASN A 59 1.20 0.39 -3.98
N HIS A 60 1.60 0.21 -5.25
CA HIS A 60 2.11 1.28 -6.10
C HIS A 60 1.06 2.36 -6.37
N TYR A 61 -0.18 1.98 -6.71
CA TYR A 61 -1.26 2.95 -6.86
C TYR A 61 -1.60 3.67 -5.56
N LEU A 62 -1.65 2.94 -4.43
CA LEU A 62 -1.91 3.52 -3.12
C LEU A 62 -0.81 4.48 -2.68
N TYR A 63 0.46 4.14 -2.94
CA TYR A 63 1.59 5.02 -2.67
C TYR A 63 1.39 6.41 -3.30
N TRP A 64 1.10 6.46 -4.60
CA TRP A 64 0.90 7.73 -5.30
C TRP A 64 -0.38 8.45 -4.87
N GLY A 65 -1.46 7.70 -4.60
CA GLY A 65 -2.70 8.28 -4.06
C GLY A 65 -2.49 8.92 -2.68
N LEU A 66 -1.80 8.23 -1.77
CA LEU A 66 -1.46 8.75 -0.44
C LEU A 66 -0.63 10.03 -0.55
N ARG A 67 0.39 10.05 -1.42
CA ARG A 67 1.19 11.25 -1.65
C ARG A 67 0.37 12.41 -2.20
N ALA A 68 -0.51 12.16 -3.17
CA ALA A 68 -1.39 13.18 -3.74
C ALA A 68 -2.34 13.80 -2.71
N HIS A 69 -2.73 13.04 -1.68
CA HIS A 69 -3.57 13.51 -0.58
C HIS A 69 -2.79 13.99 0.65
N GLY A 70 -1.46 14.11 0.58
CA GLY A 70 -0.63 14.66 1.66
C GLY A 70 -0.16 13.65 2.71
N TYR A 71 -0.50 12.37 2.58
CA TYR A 71 -0.10 11.29 3.48
C TYR A 71 1.29 10.75 3.16
N ARG A 72 2.29 11.65 3.13
CA ARG A 72 3.65 11.34 2.67
C ARG A 72 4.34 10.28 3.53
N ASP A 73 4.28 10.41 4.85
CA ASP A 73 4.94 9.47 5.77
C ASP A 73 4.34 8.06 5.68
N ILE A 74 3.01 7.98 5.55
CA ILE A 74 2.30 6.71 5.35
C ILE A 74 2.66 6.08 4.01
N ALA A 75 2.75 6.89 2.94
CA ALA A 75 3.19 6.42 1.63
C ALA A 75 4.62 5.86 1.69
N SER A 76 5.55 6.58 2.31
CA SER A 76 6.93 6.13 2.49
C SER A 76 7.03 4.83 3.29
N GLU A 77 6.23 4.66 4.35
CA GLU A 77 6.18 3.42 5.11
C GLU A 77 5.58 2.26 4.27
N LEU A 78 4.53 2.50 3.49
CA LEU A 78 3.98 1.51 2.56
C LEU A 78 5.02 1.07 1.51
N ALA A 79 5.75 2.03 0.93
CA ALA A 79 6.82 1.75 -0.04
C ALA A 79 7.93 0.91 0.60
N LYS A 80 8.41 1.31 1.78
CA LYS A 80 9.43 0.57 2.54
C LYS A 80 9.00 -0.87 2.83
N ARG A 81 7.77 -1.10 3.33
CA ARG A 81 7.25 -2.45 3.59
C ARG A 81 7.10 -3.26 2.30
N THR A 82 6.67 -2.63 1.20
CA THR A 82 6.60 -3.28 -0.12
C THR A 82 7.98 -3.70 -0.62
N ILE A 83 8.99 -2.85 -0.50
CA ILE A 83 10.38 -3.14 -0.88
C ILE A 83 10.92 -4.30 -0.04
N GLN A 84 10.69 -4.30 1.27
CA GLN A 84 11.09 -5.40 2.16
C GLN A 84 10.38 -6.70 1.82
N MET A 85 9.08 -6.65 1.51
CA MET A 85 8.27 -7.79 1.10
C MET A 85 8.84 -8.45 -0.15
N VAL A 86 9.09 -7.66 -1.21
CA VAL A 86 9.69 -8.17 -2.45
C VAL A 86 11.13 -8.66 -2.22
N GLY A 87 11.92 -7.96 -1.40
CA GLY A 87 13.27 -8.39 -1.04
C GLY A 87 13.32 -9.74 -0.33
N ARG A 88 12.26 -10.11 0.39
CA ARG A 88 12.12 -11.42 1.07
C ARG A 88 11.50 -12.49 0.17
N GLY A 89 10.40 -12.16 -0.52
CA GLY A 89 9.63 -13.12 -1.31
C GLY A 89 10.12 -13.32 -2.75
N GLY A 90 10.98 -12.43 -3.26
CA GLY A 90 11.47 -12.45 -4.64
C GLY A 90 10.45 -11.88 -5.65
N MET A 91 10.76 -12.01 -6.94
CA MET A 91 9.87 -11.57 -8.02
C MET A 91 8.71 -12.54 -8.20
N ARG A 92 7.60 -12.27 -7.51
CA ARG A 92 6.43 -13.14 -7.40
C ARG A 92 5.15 -12.34 -7.61
N GLU A 93 4.10 -13.02 -8.06
CA GLU A 93 2.84 -12.39 -8.48
C GLU A 93 2.14 -11.64 -7.34
N PHE A 94 2.05 -12.28 -6.18
CA PHE A 94 1.47 -11.74 -4.96
C PHE A 94 2.13 -12.38 -3.73
N PHE A 95 1.88 -11.82 -2.56
CA PHE A 95 2.62 -12.14 -1.34
C PHE A 95 1.67 -12.38 -0.16
N ASN A 96 2.05 -13.28 0.73
CA ASN A 96 1.38 -13.43 2.02
C ASN A 96 1.59 -12.14 2.86
N PRO A 97 0.52 -11.49 3.33
CA PRO A 97 0.60 -10.18 4.00
C PRO A 97 1.21 -10.22 5.42
N TYR A 98 1.44 -11.40 5.98
CA TYR A 98 2.08 -11.57 7.29
C TYR A 98 3.55 -11.99 7.16
N THR A 99 3.87 -12.86 6.20
CA THR A 99 5.18 -13.52 6.13
C THR A 99 6.08 -12.99 5.00
N ALA A 100 5.51 -12.27 4.03
CA ALA A 100 6.14 -11.93 2.75
C ALA A 100 6.51 -13.15 1.87
N GLU A 101 5.97 -14.33 2.16
CA GLU A 101 6.11 -15.47 1.25
C GLU A 101 5.51 -15.12 -0.12
N GLY A 102 6.30 -15.25 -1.17
CA GLY A 102 5.86 -14.93 -2.53
C GLY A 102 5.19 -16.13 -3.21
N LEU A 103 3.96 -15.91 -3.67
CA LEU A 103 3.03 -16.90 -4.21
C LEU A 103 2.77 -16.65 -5.71
N GLY A 104 1.98 -17.53 -6.35
CA GLY A 104 1.62 -17.39 -7.77
C GLY A 104 2.78 -17.59 -8.74
N ALA A 105 2.79 -16.83 -9.85
CA ALA A 105 3.82 -16.88 -10.88
C ALA A 105 5.22 -16.39 -10.41
N ARG A 106 6.28 -16.88 -11.05
CA ARG A 106 7.68 -16.40 -10.86
C ARG A 106 8.02 -15.37 -11.93
N ASP A 107 8.99 -14.51 -11.63
CA ASP A 107 9.50 -13.48 -12.55
C ASP A 107 8.38 -12.59 -13.12
N PHE A 108 7.40 -12.28 -12.27
CA PHE A 108 6.20 -11.56 -12.66
C PHE A 108 6.45 -10.06 -12.81
N ALA A 109 6.05 -9.50 -13.96
CA ALA A 109 6.43 -8.15 -14.37
C ALA A 109 5.91 -7.04 -13.44
N TRP A 110 4.68 -7.18 -12.90
CA TRP A 110 4.12 -6.14 -12.02
C TRP A 110 4.91 -5.95 -10.72
N THR A 111 5.60 -6.98 -10.26
CA THR A 111 6.48 -6.90 -9.10
C THR A 111 7.65 -5.95 -9.35
N GLY A 112 8.02 -5.75 -10.63
CA GLY A 112 9.03 -4.78 -11.04
C GLY A 112 8.68 -3.32 -10.72
N LEU A 113 7.40 -2.99 -10.44
CA LEU A 113 6.99 -1.66 -9.97
C LEU A 113 7.65 -1.27 -8.63
N VAL A 114 8.21 -2.24 -7.89
CA VAL A 114 9.06 -1.96 -6.73
C VAL A 114 10.25 -1.05 -7.05
N LEU A 115 10.77 -1.11 -8.28
CA LEU A 115 11.88 -0.26 -8.73
C LEU A 115 11.45 1.21 -8.82
N ASP A 116 10.22 1.46 -9.24
CA ASP A 116 9.65 2.81 -9.27
C ASP A 116 9.49 3.36 -7.85
N LEU A 117 9.04 2.54 -6.89
CA LEU A 117 8.97 2.92 -5.48
C LEU A 117 10.37 3.25 -4.91
N ILE A 118 11.38 2.43 -5.21
CA ILE A 118 12.77 2.69 -4.80
C ILE A 118 13.27 4.00 -5.39
N HIS A 119 12.98 4.25 -6.67
CA HIS A 119 13.37 5.50 -7.32
C HIS A 119 12.65 6.71 -6.69
N ALA A 120 11.35 6.63 -6.47
CA ALA A 120 10.55 7.68 -5.88
C ALA A 120 11.01 8.03 -4.44
N GLU A 121 11.37 7.05 -3.62
CA GLU A 121 11.87 7.29 -2.26
C GLU A 121 13.32 7.80 -2.23
N ALA A 122 14.16 7.36 -3.16
CA ALA A 122 15.56 7.82 -3.21
C ALA A 122 15.73 9.22 -3.81
N TRP A 123 14.86 9.63 -4.75
CA TRP A 123 15.03 10.84 -5.54
C TRP A 123 13.86 11.84 -5.43
N GLY A 124 12.70 11.41 -4.91
CA GLY A 124 11.48 12.22 -4.81
C GLY A 124 11.47 13.28 -3.70
N CYS A 125 12.60 13.49 -3.01
CA CYS A 125 12.79 14.56 -2.03
C CYS A 125 13.59 15.77 -2.58
N GLY A 126 14.00 15.75 -3.86
CA GLY A 126 14.94 16.74 -4.39
C GLY A 126 14.36 17.99 -5.07
N CYS A 127 13.13 17.97 -5.58
CA CYS A 127 12.62 19.07 -6.41
C CYS A 127 11.10 19.21 -6.30
N GLU A 128 10.59 20.01 -5.37
CA GLU A 128 9.30 20.69 -5.55
C GLU A 128 9.23 21.93 -4.64
N HIS A 129 9.25 23.09 -5.29
CA HIS A 129 8.92 24.40 -4.76
C HIS A 129 7.54 24.40 -4.08
N GLU A 130 7.44 25.08 -2.94
CA GLU A 130 6.23 25.74 -2.42
C GLU A 130 4.89 25.07 -2.71
N GLN A 131 4.52 24.09 -1.89
CA GLN A 131 3.10 23.89 -1.55
C GLN A 131 2.87 24.45 -0.15
N LYS A 132 2.18 25.58 -0.11
CA LYS A 132 1.80 26.32 1.10
C LYS A 132 1.25 25.37 2.16
N SER A 133 1.77 25.53 3.37
CA SER A 133 1.26 24.95 4.60
C SER A 133 -0.27 25.15 4.68
N ALA A 134 -1.01 24.09 4.40
CA ALA A 134 -2.37 23.96 4.92
C ALA A 134 -2.19 23.48 6.35
N HIS A 135 -2.38 24.38 7.30
CA HIS A 135 -2.51 24.06 8.71
C HIS A 135 -3.43 22.85 8.86
N ILE A 136 -2.88 21.74 9.36
CA ILE A 136 -3.66 20.56 9.74
C ILE A 136 -4.30 20.93 11.07
N GLU A 137 -5.53 21.43 11.03
CA GLU A 137 -6.38 21.38 12.23
C GLU A 137 -6.95 19.97 12.35
N PRO A 138 -6.94 19.37 13.56
CA PRO A 138 -7.63 18.12 13.78
C PRO A 138 -9.13 18.33 13.53
N TYR A 139 -9.72 17.45 12.71
CA TYR A 139 -11.17 17.39 12.54
C TYR A 139 -11.79 16.95 13.87
N THR A 140 -12.19 17.92 14.69
CA THR A 140 -12.99 17.69 15.89
C THR A 140 -14.47 17.54 15.49
N ARG A 141 -15.12 16.53 16.09
CA ARG A 141 -16.55 16.18 15.88
C ARG A 141 -17.51 17.35 16.04
#